data_AF-I3R9G8-F1
#
_entry.id   AF-I3R9G8-F1
#
_cell.length_a   1.000
_cell.length_b   1.000
_cell.length_c   1.000
_cell.angle_alpha   90.00
_cell.angle_beta   90.00
_cell.angle_gamma   90.00
#
_symmetry.space_group_name_H-M   'P 1'
#
loop_
_entity.id
_entity.type
_entity.pdbx_description
1 polymer ?
#
loop_
_entity_poly.entity_id
_entity_poly.type
_entity_poly.pdbx_seq_one_letter_code
_entity_poly.pdbx_strand_id
1 'polypeptide(L)'
;MTETPVHDVLGVGLGPFNLGLAALLDGADGSVDAVFLEQEAEFAWHEGMLIEGTTLEVPFLADLVTLADPTSPHSYLNYLRETGRIYQFYFYERFQIPRREYSDYLRWVSERLDTCQFERRVTDIQWCDDGYFEVIARHPEHGEEHRYRAEDVVFGVGSRPYVPDALGGHPERDVFHTAAYRNRKSRCLDADSITVIGSGQSAAEVFLDLLDAQADADYRLDWLTRSEGFFPMEYSKLGLQHFTPEYTQYFTDLPQETRDEVYPEQGLLYKGIDVNTSAEIYDMLYRRSIGDRDPDVGLFAMTEVTDIDRIGGGSDQGDESDDSRYLLVCEQWQSETRFTHESEVVILGTGYHRPTPGFLSPLESSIEWDEHGRYCVTDDYRLQTDDDVTGRIFVQNAELHTHGVGAPDLGLGCYRNAHIVNQLCDRTVYPEDEDTVFQDFSVEEFLETVSEGDTQMTATSMEGSR
;
A
#
# COMPACT_ATOMS: atom_id res chain seq x y z
N MET A 1 -37.46 -0.11 -22.30
CA MET A 1 -36.33 -0.31 -21.39
C MET A 1 -35.18 0.39 -22.06
N THR A 2 -34.74 1.52 -21.53
CA THR A 2 -33.49 2.14 -21.98
C THR A 2 -32.38 1.15 -21.68
N GLU A 3 -31.66 0.71 -22.71
CA GLU A 3 -30.48 -0.16 -22.55
C GLU A 3 -29.49 0.54 -21.60
N THR A 4 -28.95 -0.22 -20.65
CA THR A 4 -27.86 0.27 -19.79
C THR A 4 -26.68 0.60 -20.71
N PRO A 5 -26.15 1.83 -20.70
CA PRO A 5 -24.95 2.18 -21.46
C PRO A 5 -23.81 1.21 -21.14
N VAL A 6 -23.03 0.88 -22.15
CA VAL A 6 -21.82 0.07 -22.00
C VAL A 6 -20.64 1.02 -21.99
N HIS A 7 -19.81 0.91 -20.96
CA HIS A 7 -18.54 1.63 -20.84
C HIS A 7 -17.41 0.82 -21.49
N ASP A 8 -16.35 1.48 -21.94
CA ASP A 8 -15.16 0.79 -22.44
C ASP A 8 -14.41 0.16 -21.25
N VAL A 9 -14.34 0.84 -20.11
CA VAL A 9 -13.72 0.31 -18.89
C VAL A 9 -14.46 0.70 -17.61
N LEU A 10 -14.57 -0.25 -16.68
CA LEU A 10 -15.07 0.02 -15.32
C LEU A 10 -13.99 -0.26 -14.27
N GLY A 11 -13.69 0.76 -13.46
CA GLY A 11 -12.79 0.68 -12.33
C GLY A 11 -13.49 0.33 -11.01
N VAL A 12 -12.98 -0.63 -10.26
CA VAL A 12 -13.46 -1.02 -8.93
C VAL A 12 -12.47 -0.60 -7.85
N GLY A 13 -12.93 0.26 -6.94
CA GLY A 13 -12.11 0.93 -5.93
C GLY A 13 -11.40 2.16 -6.50
N LEU A 14 -11.36 3.23 -5.71
CA LEU A 14 -10.75 4.50 -6.09
C LEU A 14 -9.61 4.86 -5.14
N GLY A 15 -8.65 3.93 -4.97
CA GLY A 15 -7.36 4.26 -4.36
C GLY A 15 -6.47 5.10 -5.30
N PRO A 16 -5.26 5.51 -4.85
CA PRO A 16 -4.37 6.36 -5.66
C PRO A 16 -4.10 5.80 -7.06
N PHE A 17 -3.99 4.48 -7.19
CA PHE A 17 -3.71 3.83 -8.48
C PHE A 17 -4.85 3.99 -9.50
N ASN A 18 -6.08 3.62 -9.14
CA ASN A 18 -7.24 3.79 -10.02
C ASN A 18 -7.63 5.26 -10.22
N LEU A 19 -7.40 6.12 -9.22
CA LEU A 19 -7.57 7.56 -9.40
C LEU A 19 -6.56 8.12 -10.41
N GLY A 20 -5.32 7.63 -10.40
CA GLY A 20 -4.31 7.96 -11.41
C GLY A 20 -4.71 7.46 -12.80
N LEU A 21 -5.27 6.25 -12.90
CA LEU A 21 -5.79 5.72 -14.17
C LEU A 21 -6.93 6.60 -14.70
N ALA A 22 -7.86 6.99 -13.84
CA ALA A 22 -8.95 7.90 -14.20
C ALA A 22 -8.43 9.27 -14.68
N ALA A 23 -7.42 9.83 -14.01
CA ALA A 23 -6.81 11.10 -14.38
C ALA A 23 -6.03 11.03 -15.71
N LEU A 24 -5.38 9.90 -16.02
CA LEU A 24 -4.72 9.70 -17.31
C LEU A 24 -5.75 9.46 -18.44
N LEU A 25 -6.84 8.74 -18.20
CA LEU A 25 -7.89 8.56 -19.20
C LEU A 25 -8.58 9.89 -19.58
N ASP A 26 -8.76 10.81 -18.61
CA ASP A 26 -9.26 12.18 -18.87
C ASP A 26 -8.33 12.98 -19.80
N GLY A 27 -7.02 12.75 -19.71
CA GLY A 27 -6.01 13.37 -20.58
C GLY A 27 -5.86 12.72 -21.96
N ALA A 28 -6.37 11.50 -22.17
CA ALA A 28 -6.18 10.69 -23.37
C ALA A 28 -7.12 11.07 -24.55
N ASP A 29 -7.39 12.36 -24.74
CA ASP A 29 -8.30 12.92 -25.77
C ASP A 29 -9.77 12.42 -25.70
N GLY A 30 -10.18 11.82 -24.58
CA GLY A 30 -11.54 11.32 -24.38
C GLY A 30 -11.92 10.13 -25.27
N SER A 31 -10.94 9.32 -25.70
CA SER A 31 -11.17 8.17 -26.58
C SER A 31 -11.74 6.93 -25.88
N VAL A 32 -11.83 6.94 -24.54
CA VAL A 32 -12.27 5.81 -23.71
C VAL A 32 -13.35 6.30 -22.74
N ASP A 33 -14.55 5.73 -22.80
CA ASP A 33 -15.61 5.93 -21.83
C ASP A 33 -15.36 5.08 -20.58
N ALA A 34 -15.08 5.75 -19.47
CA ALA A 34 -14.67 5.11 -18.22
C ALA A 34 -15.55 5.51 -17.05
N VAL A 35 -15.78 4.56 -16.13
CA VAL A 35 -16.44 4.83 -14.84
C VAL A 35 -15.70 4.14 -13.71
N PHE A 36 -15.47 4.84 -12.60
CA PHE A 36 -14.78 4.30 -11.43
C PHE A 36 -15.70 4.31 -10.21
N LEU A 37 -15.82 3.19 -9.53
CA LEU A 37 -16.75 2.98 -8.42
C LEU A 37 -16.01 2.92 -7.08
N GLU A 38 -16.37 3.80 -6.15
CA GLU A 38 -15.86 3.85 -4.78
C GLU A 38 -16.98 3.64 -3.78
N GLN A 39 -16.75 2.83 -2.74
CA GLN A 39 -17.77 2.57 -1.73
C GLN A 39 -17.91 3.73 -0.73
N GLU A 40 -16.84 4.46 -0.43
CA GLU A 40 -16.90 5.59 0.49
C GLU A 40 -17.68 6.76 -0.13
N ALA A 41 -18.17 7.68 0.70
CA ALA A 41 -18.93 8.85 0.25
C ALA A 41 -18.02 9.98 -0.30
N GLU A 42 -16.75 9.96 0.09
CA GLU A 42 -15.73 10.90 -0.36
C GLU A 42 -14.36 10.23 -0.42
N PHE A 43 -13.41 10.82 -1.16
CA PHE A 43 -12.06 10.28 -1.23
C PHE A 43 -11.34 10.43 0.12
N ALA A 44 -10.82 9.30 0.62
CA ALA A 44 -10.15 9.18 1.90
C ALA A 44 -8.98 8.16 1.80
N TRP A 45 -7.74 8.62 1.99
CA TRP A 45 -6.56 7.75 1.91
C TRP A 45 -5.87 7.60 3.28
N HIS A 46 -5.92 6.39 3.84
CA HIS A 46 -5.31 6.01 5.12
C HIS A 46 -5.59 6.99 6.28
N GLU A 47 -6.84 7.44 6.42
CA GLU A 47 -7.19 8.53 7.34
C GLU A 47 -6.73 8.34 8.78
N GLY A 48 -6.84 7.13 9.33
CA GLY A 48 -6.48 6.87 10.72
C GLY A 48 -4.97 6.93 11.00
N MET A 49 -4.14 7.05 9.96
CA MET A 49 -2.69 7.25 10.01
C MET A 49 -2.25 8.61 9.44
N LEU A 50 -3.17 9.56 9.22
CA LEU A 50 -2.83 10.96 8.91
C LEU A 50 -2.38 11.70 10.18
N ILE A 51 -1.29 11.21 10.78
CA ILE A 51 -0.62 11.82 11.93
C ILE A 51 0.06 13.11 11.47
N GLU A 52 -0.05 14.17 12.26
CA GLU A 52 0.57 15.46 11.95
C GLU A 52 2.09 15.31 11.84
N GLY A 53 2.72 15.97 10.86
CA GLY A 53 4.16 15.89 10.61
C GLY A 53 4.61 14.70 9.75
N THR A 54 3.78 13.68 9.53
CA THR A 54 4.14 12.54 8.67
C THR A 54 4.15 12.90 7.18
N THR A 55 5.10 12.34 6.44
CA THR A 55 5.28 12.54 4.99
C THR A 55 5.07 11.27 4.20
N LEU A 56 4.93 11.41 2.88
CA LEU A 56 5.15 10.31 1.95
C LEU A 56 6.62 9.85 2.01
N GLU A 57 6.86 8.61 1.63
CA GLU A 57 8.20 8.03 1.47
C GLU A 57 8.74 8.21 0.04
N VAL A 58 7.87 8.60 -0.89
CA VAL A 58 8.19 8.91 -2.30
C VAL A 58 8.22 10.42 -2.53
N PRO A 59 8.99 10.90 -3.53
CA PRO A 59 8.95 12.31 -3.92
C PRO A 59 7.58 12.69 -4.50
N PHE A 60 7.19 13.96 -4.43
CA PHE A 60 5.94 14.47 -5.04
C PHE A 60 5.83 14.25 -6.56
N LEU A 61 6.93 13.90 -7.23
CA LEU A 61 6.91 13.49 -8.65
C LEU A 61 6.13 12.20 -8.86
N ALA A 62 6.09 11.32 -7.85
CA ALA A 62 5.20 10.16 -7.76
C ALA A 62 3.76 10.61 -7.37
N ASP A 63 3.26 11.64 -8.05
CA ASP A 63 1.84 11.98 -8.02
C ASP A 63 1.05 11.05 -8.96
N LEU A 64 -0.19 11.42 -9.28
CA LEU A 64 -1.07 10.56 -10.08
C LEU A 64 -0.70 10.48 -11.57
N VAL A 65 0.04 11.46 -12.10
CA VAL A 65 0.13 11.68 -13.55
C VAL A 65 1.50 12.13 -14.05
N THR A 66 2.31 12.79 -13.23
CA THR A 66 3.50 13.55 -13.65
C THR A 66 4.56 12.69 -14.33
N LEU A 67 4.75 11.44 -13.90
CA LEU A 67 5.74 10.56 -14.53
C LEU A 67 5.28 10.03 -15.90
N ALA A 68 3.97 10.03 -16.19
CA ALA A 68 3.45 9.68 -17.52
C ALA A 68 3.26 10.93 -18.41
N ASP A 69 2.75 12.03 -17.84
CA ASP A 69 2.55 13.31 -18.51
C ASP A 69 2.68 14.49 -17.52
N PRO A 70 3.87 15.15 -17.49
CA PRO A 70 4.09 16.34 -16.68
C PRO A 70 3.21 17.55 -17.02
N THR A 71 2.52 17.53 -18.17
CA THR A 71 1.63 18.62 -18.61
C THR A 71 0.20 18.46 -18.11
N SER A 72 -0.14 17.31 -17.52
CA SER A 72 -1.48 17.00 -17.06
C SER A 72 -2.00 18.07 -16.08
N PRO A 73 -3.26 18.53 -16.26
CA PRO A 73 -3.90 19.46 -15.33
C PRO A 73 -4.11 18.82 -13.96
N HIS A 74 -4.01 17.49 -13.84
CA HIS A 74 -4.17 16.76 -12.58
C HIS A 74 -2.85 16.58 -11.82
N SER A 75 -1.75 17.19 -12.27
CA SER A 75 -0.46 17.14 -11.56
C SER A 75 -0.51 17.83 -10.20
N TYR A 76 0.30 17.36 -9.26
CA TYR A 76 0.44 17.91 -7.92
C TYR A 76 0.89 19.39 -7.97
N LEU A 77 1.77 19.75 -8.90
CA LEU A 77 2.18 21.13 -9.10
C LEU A 77 1.02 22.02 -9.59
N ASN A 78 0.13 21.49 -10.44
CA ASN A 78 -1.06 22.24 -10.85
C ASN A 78 -2.09 22.35 -9.71
N TYR A 79 -2.26 21.32 -8.88
CA TYR A 79 -3.01 21.41 -7.62
C TYR A 79 -2.51 22.56 -6.74
N LEU A 80 -1.19 22.65 -6.50
CA LEU A 80 -0.60 23.74 -5.72
C LEU A 80 -0.83 25.12 -6.35
N ARG A 81 -0.84 25.19 -7.70
CA ARG A 81 -1.10 26.43 -8.44
C ARG A 81 -2.55 26.86 -8.28
N GLU A 82 -3.50 25.96 -8.48
CA GLU A 82 -4.93 26.25 -8.44
C GLU A 82 -5.44 26.50 -7.01
N THR A 83 -4.81 25.89 -6.01
CA THR A 83 -5.12 26.13 -4.58
C THR A 83 -4.37 27.32 -3.97
N GLY A 84 -3.53 28.01 -4.75
CA GLY A 84 -2.81 29.22 -4.32
C GLY A 84 -1.64 28.96 -3.36
N ARG A 85 -1.14 27.72 -3.30
CA ARG A 85 -0.08 27.28 -2.37
C ARG A 85 1.29 27.16 -3.03
N ILE A 86 1.40 27.34 -4.34
CA ILE A 86 2.64 27.09 -5.11
C ILE A 86 3.88 27.81 -4.57
N TYR A 87 3.79 29.08 -4.15
CA TYR A 87 4.95 29.78 -3.57
C TYR A 87 5.26 29.34 -2.14
N GLN A 88 4.26 28.92 -1.37
CA GLN A 88 4.48 28.35 -0.04
C GLN A 88 5.23 27.03 -0.16
N PHE A 89 4.82 26.19 -1.10
CA PHE A 89 5.49 24.93 -1.41
C PHE A 89 6.91 25.14 -1.98
N TYR A 90 7.08 26.13 -2.86
CA TYR A 90 8.41 26.50 -3.38
C TYR A 90 9.41 26.78 -2.26
N PHE A 91 8.99 27.50 -1.21
CA PHE A 91 9.85 27.77 -0.04
C PHE A 91 9.88 26.63 0.97
N TYR A 92 8.97 25.65 0.88
CA TYR A 92 9.01 24.45 1.72
C TYR A 92 10.20 23.55 1.36
N GLU A 93 10.61 23.52 0.07
CA GLU A 93 11.83 22.88 -0.43
C GLU A 93 12.03 21.42 0.03
N ARG A 94 10.93 20.65 0.08
CA ARG A 94 10.94 19.21 0.38
C ARG A 94 10.34 18.41 -0.77
N PHE A 95 11.00 17.30 -1.12
CA PHE A 95 10.48 16.34 -2.10
C PHE A 95 9.41 15.43 -1.50
N GLN A 96 9.63 14.94 -0.28
CA GLN A 96 8.64 14.21 0.50
C GLN A 96 7.63 15.19 1.10
N ILE A 97 6.38 15.05 0.70
CA ILE A 97 5.30 15.97 1.07
C ILE A 97 4.47 15.40 2.23
N PRO A 98 3.81 16.25 3.03
CA PRO A 98 2.93 15.79 4.10
C PRO A 98 1.82 14.87 3.57
N ARG A 99 1.54 13.74 4.25
CA ARG A 99 0.47 12.81 3.83
C ARG A 99 -0.89 13.48 3.76
N ARG A 100 -1.15 14.43 4.67
CA ARG A 100 -2.36 15.25 4.66
C ARG A 100 -2.50 16.09 3.39
N GLU A 101 -1.39 16.64 2.89
CA GLU A 101 -1.39 17.44 1.65
C GLU A 101 -1.57 16.55 0.43
N TYR A 102 -0.96 15.36 0.41
CA TYR A 102 -1.22 14.39 -0.65
C TYR A 102 -2.67 13.91 -0.64
N SER A 103 -3.25 13.60 0.51
CA SER A 103 -4.67 13.22 0.62
C SER A 103 -5.61 14.35 0.15
N ASP A 104 -5.28 15.61 0.40
CA ASP A 104 -6.03 16.77 -0.10
C ASP A 104 -5.91 16.90 -1.62
N TYR A 105 -4.71 16.68 -2.17
CA TYR A 105 -4.47 16.62 -3.60
C TYR A 105 -5.30 15.51 -4.29
N LEU A 106 -5.29 14.29 -3.76
CA LEU A 106 -6.07 13.18 -4.32
C LEU A 106 -7.58 13.47 -4.29
N ARG A 107 -8.08 14.05 -3.19
CA ARG A 107 -9.47 14.51 -3.12
C ARG A 107 -9.76 15.56 -4.19
N TRP A 108 -8.89 16.56 -4.33
CA TRP A 108 -9.03 17.61 -5.34
C TRP A 108 -9.08 17.07 -6.77
N VAL A 109 -8.30 16.02 -7.10
CA VAL A 109 -8.40 15.35 -8.41
C VAL A 109 -9.74 14.61 -8.54
N SER A 110 -10.14 13.84 -7.53
CA SER A 110 -11.38 13.06 -7.57
C SER A 110 -12.64 13.92 -7.74
N GLU A 111 -12.65 15.15 -7.21
CA GLU A 111 -13.77 16.10 -7.35
C GLU A 111 -13.86 16.73 -8.74
N ARG A 112 -12.81 16.62 -9.56
CA ARG A 112 -12.73 17.21 -10.91
C ARG A 112 -13.00 16.19 -12.02
N LEU A 113 -13.02 14.91 -11.69
CA LEU A 113 -13.25 13.83 -12.63
C LEU A 113 -14.73 13.42 -12.58
N ASP A 114 -15.45 13.62 -13.68
CA ASP A 114 -16.86 13.20 -13.81
C ASP A 114 -17.02 11.66 -13.82
N THR A 115 -15.93 10.92 -14.04
CA THR A 115 -15.89 9.46 -14.10
C THR A 115 -15.95 8.78 -12.73
N CYS A 116 -15.70 9.51 -11.64
CA CYS A 116 -15.71 8.97 -10.28
C CYS A 116 -17.14 8.91 -9.69
N GLN A 117 -17.56 7.74 -9.22
CA GLN A 117 -18.87 7.49 -8.62
C GLN A 117 -18.70 6.92 -7.22
N PHE A 118 -18.98 7.75 -6.22
CA PHE A 118 -18.95 7.40 -4.80
C PHE A 118 -20.22 6.68 -4.35
N GLU A 119 -20.19 6.10 -3.14
CA GLU A 119 -21.30 5.32 -2.58
C GLU A 119 -21.73 4.15 -3.48
N ARG A 120 -20.75 3.49 -4.12
CA ARG A 120 -20.90 2.33 -5.00
C ARG A 120 -20.03 1.18 -4.51
N ARG A 121 -20.54 0.40 -3.56
CA ARG A 121 -19.90 -0.86 -3.14
C ARG A 121 -20.18 -1.95 -4.16
N VAL A 122 -19.18 -2.28 -4.98
CA VAL A 122 -19.26 -3.42 -5.91
C VAL A 122 -19.39 -4.73 -5.14
N THR A 123 -20.38 -5.54 -5.49
CA THR A 123 -20.65 -6.84 -4.86
C THR A 123 -20.43 -8.01 -5.79
N ASP A 124 -20.63 -7.84 -7.10
CA ASP A 124 -20.57 -8.92 -8.08
C ASP A 124 -20.07 -8.40 -9.43
N ILE A 125 -19.20 -9.16 -10.06
CA ILE A 125 -18.74 -8.98 -11.44
C ILE A 125 -18.91 -10.33 -12.14
N GLN A 126 -19.61 -10.34 -13.27
CA GLN A 126 -19.82 -11.55 -14.06
C GLN A 126 -19.67 -11.27 -15.55
N TRP A 127 -19.21 -12.27 -16.29
CA TRP A 127 -19.13 -12.25 -17.74
C TRP A 127 -20.47 -12.72 -18.34
N CYS A 128 -21.00 -11.98 -19.32
CA CYS A 128 -22.29 -12.27 -19.95
C CYS A 128 -22.13 -12.80 -21.38
N ASP A 129 -23.08 -13.64 -21.83
CA ASP A 129 -23.09 -14.27 -23.16
C ASP A 129 -23.06 -13.28 -24.34
N ASP A 130 -23.39 -12.00 -24.10
CA ASP A 130 -23.37 -10.95 -25.11
C ASP A 130 -22.03 -10.19 -25.18
N GLY A 131 -21.00 -10.67 -24.46
CA GLY A 131 -19.61 -10.24 -24.62
C GLY A 131 -19.20 -9.04 -23.78
N TYR A 132 -19.87 -8.81 -22.64
CA TYR A 132 -19.54 -7.72 -21.71
C TYR A 132 -19.61 -8.18 -20.27
N PHE A 133 -18.88 -7.48 -19.38
CA PHE A 133 -19.06 -7.62 -17.95
C PHE A 133 -20.37 -6.95 -17.49
N GLU A 134 -21.11 -7.62 -16.60
CA GLU A 134 -22.13 -6.99 -15.76
C GLU A 134 -21.55 -6.79 -14.35
N VAL A 135 -21.61 -5.56 -13.86
CA VAL A 135 -21.11 -5.18 -12.54
C VAL A 135 -22.27 -4.69 -11.68
N ILE A 136 -22.46 -5.32 -10.53
CA ILE A 136 -23.47 -4.97 -9.54
C ILE A 136 -22.80 -4.19 -8.41
N ALA A 137 -23.28 -2.97 -8.17
CA ALA A 137 -22.89 -2.17 -7.03
C ALA A 137 -24.09 -1.86 -6.14
N ARG A 138 -23.85 -1.66 -4.85
CA ARG A 138 -24.86 -1.29 -3.87
C ARG A 138 -24.46 -0.05 -3.11
N HIS A 139 -25.42 0.82 -2.81
CA HIS A 139 -25.20 1.90 -1.86
C HIS A 139 -24.85 1.30 -0.48
N PRO A 140 -23.74 1.69 0.18
CA PRO A 140 -23.28 1.06 1.42
C PRO A 140 -24.29 1.12 2.57
N GLU A 141 -25.02 2.22 2.71
CA GLU A 141 -25.96 2.42 3.82
C GLU A 141 -27.36 1.80 3.59
N HIS A 142 -28.02 2.10 2.47
CA HIS A 142 -29.41 1.70 2.23
C HIS A 142 -29.57 0.57 1.19
N GLY A 143 -28.49 0.11 0.56
CA GLY A 143 -28.48 -1.08 -0.30
C GLY A 143 -29.14 -0.90 -1.67
N GLU A 144 -29.34 0.34 -2.14
CA GLU A 144 -29.83 0.60 -3.50
C GLU A 144 -28.90 -0.03 -4.52
N GLU A 145 -29.47 -0.78 -5.47
CA GLU A 145 -28.71 -1.52 -6.47
C GLU A 145 -28.49 -0.67 -7.72
N HIS A 146 -27.24 -0.60 -8.17
CA HIS A 146 -26.81 -0.01 -9.42
C HIS A 146 -26.21 -1.10 -10.29
N ARG A 147 -26.53 -1.08 -11.59
CA ARG A 147 -26.03 -2.04 -12.58
C ARG A 147 -25.27 -1.30 -13.66
N TYR A 148 -24.08 -1.80 -13.95
CA TYR A 148 -23.19 -1.26 -14.96
C TYR A 148 -22.83 -2.35 -15.97
N ARG A 149 -22.45 -1.91 -17.17
CA ARG A 149 -21.90 -2.78 -18.22
C ARG A 149 -20.57 -2.23 -18.69
N ALA A 150 -19.59 -3.10 -18.93
CA ALA A 150 -18.31 -2.69 -19.46
C ALA A 150 -17.66 -3.75 -20.37
N GLU A 151 -16.84 -3.31 -21.32
CA GLU A 151 -15.96 -4.19 -22.12
C GLU A 151 -14.83 -4.76 -21.27
N ASP A 152 -14.13 -3.87 -20.56
CA ASP A 152 -13.05 -4.23 -19.64
C ASP A 152 -13.34 -3.81 -18.20
N VAL A 153 -12.68 -4.46 -17.26
CA VAL A 153 -12.71 -4.12 -15.84
C VAL A 153 -11.29 -3.89 -15.34
N VAL A 154 -11.10 -2.92 -14.45
CA VAL A 154 -9.86 -2.75 -13.69
C VAL A 154 -10.19 -2.73 -12.21
N PHE A 155 -9.50 -3.48 -11.37
CA PHE A 155 -9.71 -3.42 -9.92
C PHE A 155 -8.42 -3.09 -9.18
N GLY A 156 -8.56 -2.17 -8.22
CA GLY A 156 -7.50 -1.85 -7.27
C GLY A 156 -7.71 -2.64 -5.99
N VAL A 157 -6.78 -3.54 -5.65
CA VAL A 157 -6.83 -4.21 -4.35
C VAL A 157 -6.27 -3.27 -3.28
N GLY A 158 -7.20 -2.67 -2.54
CA GLY A 158 -6.87 -1.97 -1.31
C GLY A 158 -6.29 -2.91 -0.26
N SER A 159 -5.53 -2.36 0.68
CA SER A 159 -4.99 -3.12 1.80
C SER A 159 -5.93 -3.00 3.01
N ARG A 160 -6.11 -4.10 3.75
CA ARG A 160 -6.90 -4.13 5.00
C ARG A 160 -5.99 -4.35 6.21
N PRO A 161 -6.22 -3.63 7.32
CA PRO A 161 -5.52 -3.89 8.57
C PRO A 161 -5.48 -5.38 8.87
N TYR A 162 -4.30 -5.91 9.15
CA TYR A 162 -4.13 -7.31 9.50
C TYR A 162 -3.89 -7.42 10.99
N VAL A 163 -4.82 -8.03 11.71
CA VAL A 163 -4.69 -8.38 13.12
C VAL A 163 -4.62 -9.90 13.19
N PRO A 164 -3.49 -10.49 13.63
CA PRO A 164 -3.42 -11.93 13.85
C PRO A 164 -4.51 -12.39 14.81
N ASP A 165 -5.13 -13.55 14.55
CA ASP A 165 -6.26 -14.06 15.35
C ASP A 165 -5.94 -14.11 16.85
N ALA A 166 -4.71 -14.48 17.21
CA ALA A 166 -4.25 -14.56 18.60
C ALA A 166 -4.11 -13.18 19.31
N LEU A 167 -4.16 -12.08 18.57
CA LEU A 167 -4.10 -10.71 19.13
C LEU A 167 -5.45 -9.99 19.03
N GLY A 168 -6.48 -10.66 18.49
CA GLY A 168 -7.81 -10.11 18.25
C GLY A 168 -8.82 -10.45 19.36
N GLY A 169 -10.07 -9.98 19.20
CA GLY A 169 -11.18 -10.34 20.12
C GLY A 169 -11.29 -9.48 21.39
N HIS A 170 -10.50 -8.41 21.49
CA HIS A 170 -10.55 -7.45 22.60
C HIS A 170 -11.35 -6.19 22.23
N PRO A 171 -11.76 -5.37 23.22
CA PRO A 171 -12.37 -4.07 22.96
C PRO A 171 -11.48 -3.18 22.07
N GLU A 172 -11.99 -2.77 20.91
CA GLU A 172 -11.29 -1.92 19.93
C GLU A 172 -10.91 -0.52 20.45
N ARG A 173 -11.39 -0.17 21.64
CA ARG A 173 -10.99 1.05 22.34
C ARG A 173 -9.58 0.93 22.89
N ASP A 174 -9.19 -0.25 23.37
CA ASP A 174 -7.95 -0.46 24.11
C ASP A 174 -6.92 -1.30 23.34
N VAL A 175 -7.37 -2.26 22.51
CA VAL A 175 -6.49 -3.04 21.63
C VAL A 175 -6.92 -2.79 20.19
N PHE A 176 -6.09 -2.10 19.41
CA PHE A 176 -6.46 -1.69 18.05
C PHE A 176 -5.27 -1.61 17.10
N HIS A 177 -5.55 -1.74 15.81
CA HIS A 177 -4.54 -1.59 14.76
C HIS A 177 -4.16 -0.12 14.55
N THR A 178 -2.91 0.17 14.15
CA THR A 178 -2.43 1.54 13.86
C THR A 178 -3.35 2.32 12.92
N ALA A 179 -4.03 1.63 12.00
CA ALA A 179 -5.08 2.19 11.12
C ALA A 179 -6.24 2.92 11.85
N ALA A 180 -6.44 2.71 13.15
CA ALA A 180 -7.43 3.40 13.97
C ALA A 180 -6.81 4.48 14.89
N TYR A 181 -5.49 4.65 14.88
CA TYR A 181 -4.74 5.42 15.86
C TYR A 181 -5.23 6.85 16.04
N ARG A 182 -5.41 7.60 14.94
CA ARG A 182 -5.88 9.01 14.99
C ARG A 182 -7.16 9.16 15.82
N ASN A 183 -8.09 8.22 15.68
CA ASN A 183 -9.39 8.25 16.35
C ASN A 183 -9.33 7.70 17.79
N ARG A 184 -8.20 7.09 18.17
CA ARG A 184 -7.96 6.50 19.50
C ARG A 184 -6.90 7.23 20.32
N LYS A 185 -6.20 8.22 19.75
CA LYS A 185 -5.13 8.96 20.44
C LYS A 185 -5.56 9.51 21.80
N SER A 186 -6.77 10.04 21.93
CA SER A 186 -7.27 10.55 23.24
C SER A 186 -7.28 9.46 24.32
N ARG A 187 -7.75 8.25 23.98
CA ARG A 187 -7.72 7.09 24.90
C ARG A 187 -6.29 6.71 25.29
N CYS A 188 -5.33 6.82 24.36
CA CYS A 188 -3.92 6.58 24.66
C CYS A 188 -3.39 7.57 25.70
N LEU A 189 -3.71 8.86 25.54
CA LEU A 189 -3.23 9.92 26.44
C LEU A 189 -3.81 9.81 27.86
N ASP A 190 -4.96 9.16 28.01
CA ASP A 190 -5.63 8.92 29.29
C ASP A 190 -5.16 7.61 29.98
N ALA A 191 -4.32 6.79 29.34
CA ALA A 191 -3.85 5.52 29.88
C ALA A 191 -2.65 5.69 30.82
N ASP A 192 -2.41 4.74 31.73
CA ASP A 192 -1.20 4.64 32.55
C ASP A 192 -0.04 3.99 31.78
N SER A 193 -0.34 3.14 30.79
CA SER A 193 0.65 2.40 30.00
C SER A 193 0.17 2.06 28.60
N ILE A 194 1.06 2.21 27.63
CA ILE A 194 0.81 1.98 26.20
C ILE A 194 1.91 1.09 25.63
N THR A 195 1.55 0.05 24.88
CA THR A 195 2.50 -0.80 24.15
C THR A 195 2.21 -0.76 22.65
N VAL A 196 3.18 -0.32 21.86
CA VAL A 196 3.17 -0.40 20.40
C VAL A 196 3.85 -1.70 19.96
N ILE A 197 3.20 -2.47 19.08
CA ILE A 197 3.73 -3.74 18.55
C ILE A 197 4.02 -3.58 17.05
N GLY A 198 5.21 -4.00 16.60
CA GLY A 198 5.61 -4.03 15.18
C GLY A 198 6.86 -3.20 14.88
N SER A 199 7.49 -3.38 13.71
CA SER A 199 8.71 -2.65 13.32
C SER A 199 8.56 -1.72 12.11
N GLY A 200 7.40 -1.69 11.46
CA GLY A 200 7.23 -0.90 10.24
C GLY A 200 7.07 0.59 10.54
N GLN A 201 7.09 1.40 9.47
CA GLN A 201 6.90 2.86 9.54
C GLN A 201 5.70 3.27 10.40
N SER A 202 4.53 2.65 10.24
CA SER A 202 3.34 3.04 11.02
C SER A 202 3.53 2.86 12.53
N ALA A 203 4.25 1.82 12.97
CA ALA A 203 4.55 1.63 14.40
C ALA A 203 5.51 2.72 14.90
N ALA A 204 6.52 3.08 14.09
CA ALA A 204 7.46 4.14 14.41
C ALA A 204 6.80 5.51 14.51
N GLU A 205 5.91 5.86 13.57
CA GLU A 205 5.19 7.14 13.59
C GLU A 205 4.24 7.26 14.79
N VAL A 206 3.51 6.19 15.11
CA VAL A 206 2.67 6.16 16.32
C VAL A 206 3.52 6.29 17.58
N PHE A 207 4.62 5.54 17.65
CA PHE A 207 5.53 5.63 18.79
C PHE A 207 6.13 7.03 18.93
N LEU A 208 6.56 7.66 17.83
CA LEU A 208 7.11 9.02 17.82
C LEU A 208 6.08 10.06 18.27
N ASP A 209 4.84 9.96 17.77
CA ASP A 209 3.75 10.89 18.13
C ASP A 209 3.33 10.74 19.60
N LEU A 210 3.29 9.51 20.12
CA LEU A 210 3.08 9.26 21.56
C LEU A 210 4.31 9.65 22.39
N LEU A 211 5.52 9.46 21.88
CA LEU A 211 6.72 9.92 22.56
C LEU A 211 6.63 11.43 22.72
N ASP A 212 6.34 12.18 21.65
CA ASP A 212 6.18 13.64 21.72
C ASP A 212 5.13 14.05 22.77
N ALA A 213 3.93 13.46 22.71
CA ALA A 213 2.84 13.77 23.62
C ALA A 213 3.11 13.42 25.10
N GLN A 214 4.01 12.49 25.39
CA GLN A 214 4.43 12.13 26.75
C GLN A 214 5.11 13.31 27.49
N ALA A 215 5.43 14.42 26.81
CA ALA A 215 5.88 15.65 27.49
C ALA A 215 4.79 16.25 28.41
N ASP A 216 3.51 16.05 28.08
CA ASP A 216 2.36 16.62 28.77
C ASP A 216 1.48 15.56 29.47
N ALA A 217 1.88 14.28 29.43
CA ALA A 217 1.16 13.14 30.00
C ALA A 217 2.11 12.22 30.80
N ASP A 218 1.57 11.42 31.73
CA ASP A 218 2.36 10.56 32.64
C ASP A 218 2.03 9.08 32.43
N TYR A 219 2.34 8.58 31.22
CA TYR A 219 2.24 7.16 30.89
C TYR A 219 3.59 6.53 30.60
N ARG A 220 3.68 5.22 30.81
CA ARG A 220 4.77 4.39 30.29
C ARG A 220 4.52 4.06 28.82
N LEU A 221 5.55 4.15 27.97
CA LEU A 221 5.44 3.84 26.54
C LEU A 221 6.44 2.75 26.12
N ASP A 222 5.95 1.58 25.76
CA ASP A 222 6.79 0.46 25.32
C ASP A 222 6.63 0.17 23.81
N TRP A 223 7.71 -0.24 23.15
CA TRP A 223 7.72 -0.63 21.74
C TRP A 223 8.35 -2.02 21.58
N LEU A 224 7.53 -3.00 21.22
CA LEU A 224 7.92 -4.40 21.04
C LEU A 224 7.91 -4.76 19.56
N THR A 225 8.93 -5.48 19.11
CA THR A 225 8.94 -6.02 17.74
C THR A 225 9.58 -7.38 17.63
N ARG A 226 9.00 -8.24 16.78
CA ARG A 226 9.56 -9.55 16.43
C ARG A 226 10.84 -9.43 15.60
N SER A 227 11.00 -8.36 14.84
CA SER A 227 12.15 -8.14 13.96
C SER A 227 13.47 -8.15 14.74
N GLU A 228 14.58 -8.49 14.07
CA GLU A 228 15.89 -8.56 14.73
C GLU A 228 16.36 -7.22 15.29
N GLY A 229 15.79 -6.13 14.78
CA GLY A 229 16.02 -4.77 15.24
C GLY A 229 15.00 -3.79 14.67
N PHE A 230 15.19 -2.51 15.00
CA PHE A 230 14.47 -1.38 14.41
C PHE A 230 15.27 -0.89 13.19
N PHE A 231 15.16 -1.61 12.08
CA PHE A 231 15.98 -1.35 10.89
C PHE A 231 15.36 -0.28 9.98
N PRO A 232 16.20 0.57 9.38
CA PRO A 232 15.72 1.52 8.40
C PRO A 232 15.29 0.79 7.12
N MET A 233 14.39 1.43 6.36
CA MET A 233 14.11 1.06 4.99
C MET A 233 15.30 1.43 4.10
N GLU A 234 15.57 0.60 3.10
CA GLU A 234 16.58 0.90 2.08
C GLU A 234 16.14 2.10 1.24
N TYR A 235 16.95 3.16 1.23
CA TYR A 235 16.66 4.41 0.51
C TYR A 235 17.89 4.98 -0.21
N SER A 236 18.95 4.17 -0.36
CA SER A 236 20.09 4.55 -1.16
C SER A 236 19.70 4.59 -2.64
N LYS A 237 20.30 5.51 -3.40
CA LYS A 237 19.98 5.71 -4.82
C LYS A 237 20.18 4.48 -5.70
N LEU A 238 21.09 3.56 -5.30
CA LEU A 238 21.28 2.29 -6.01
C LEU A 238 20.20 1.28 -5.59
N GLY A 239 19.89 1.18 -4.29
CA GLY A 239 18.80 0.33 -3.80
C GLY A 239 17.46 0.69 -4.43
N LEU A 240 17.16 1.99 -4.56
CA LEU A 240 15.92 2.49 -5.15
C LEU A 240 15.72 2.13 -6.63
N GLN A 241 16.75 1.68 -7.36
CA GLN A 241 16.57 1.18 -8.74
C GLN A 241 15.76 -0.13 -8.79
N HIS A 242 15.46 -0.77 -7.65
CA HIS A 242 14.50 -1.89 -7.61
C HIS A 242 13.04 -1.44 -7.77
N PHE A 243 12.76 -0.14 -7.69
CA PHE A 243 11.42 0.43 -7.89
C PHE A 243 11.28 1.05 -9.28
N THR A 244 11.64 0.29 -10.30
CA THR A 244 11.66 0.75 -11.70
C THR A 244 10.99 -0.26 -12.64
N PRO A 245 10.62 0.16 -13.86
CA PRO A 245 10.12 -0.74 -14.89
C PRO A 245 11.06 -1.94 -15.17
N GLU A 246 12.37 -1.71 -15.22
CA GLU A 246 13.37 -2.73 -15.56
C GLU A 246 13.46 -3.82 -14.51
N TYR A 247 13.45 -3.45 -13.21
CA TYR A 247 13.42 -4.44 -12.15
C TYR A 247 12.10 -5.24 -12.16
N THR A 248 10.98 -4.56 -12.45
CA THR A 248 9.67 -5.20 -12.55
C THR A 248 9.65 -6.23 -13.68
N GLN A 249 10.19 -5.87 -14.85
CA GLN A 249 10.32 -6.78 -15.99
C GLN A 249 11.22 -7.96 -15.65
N TYR A 250 12.44 -7.71 -15.15
CA TYR A 250 13.37 -8.75 -14.70
C TYR A 250 12.71 -9.72 -13.72
N PHE A 251 12.01 -9.19 -12.71
CA PHE A 251 11.34 -10.00 -11.70
C PHE A 251 10.23 -10.85 -12.33
N THR A 252 9.47 -10.28 -13.27
CA THR A 252 8.37 -10.96 -13.95
C THR A 252 8.85 -12.11 -14.84
N ASP A 253 10.03 -11.95 -15.47
CA ASP A 253 10.67 -12.97 -16.31
C ASP A 253 11.23 -14.17 -15.51
N LEU A 254 11.37 -14.05 -14.19
CA LEU A 254 11.82 -15.15 -13.34
C LEU A 254 10.76 -16.27 -13.24
N PRO A 255 11.18 -17.54 -13.11
CA PRO A 255 10.27 -18.62 -12.76
C PRO A 255 9.53 -18.33 -11.44
N GLN A 256 8.26 -18.73 -11.33
CA GLN A 256 7.43 -18.45 -10.15
C GLN A 256 8.07 -18.91 -8.83
N GLU A 257 8.71 -20.08 -8.82
CA GLU A 257 9.42 -20.60 -7.63
C GLU A 257 10.53 -19.63 -7.18
N THR A 258 11.29 -19.06 -8.13
CA THR A 258 12.32 -18.06 -7.82
C THR A 258 11.72 -16.75 -7.32
N ARG A 259 10.60 -16.29 -7.90
CA ARG A 259 9.90 -15.09 -7.41
C ARG A 259 9.45 -15.25 -5.95
N ASP A 260 8.93 -16.44 -5.61
CA ASP A 260 8.47 -16.77 -4.26
C ASP A 260 9.60 -16.89 -3.24
N GLU A 261 10.83 -17.19 -3.67
CA GLU A 261 12.03 -17.19 -2.84
C GLU A 261 12.61 -15.77 -2.66
N VAL A 262 12.68 -14.98 -3.72
CA VAL A 262 13.34 -13.66 -3.73
C VAL A 262 12.51 -12.60 -2.98
N TYR A 263 11.21 -12.54 -3.23
CA TYR A 263 10.36 -11.47 -2.68
C TYR A 263 10.39 -11.38 -1.14
N PRO A 264 10.31 -12.50 -0.38
CA PRO A 264 10.42 -12.45 1.08
C PRO A 264 11.73 -11.86 1.61
N GLU A 265 12.83 -12.03 0.89
CA GLU A 265 14.16 -11.51 1.26
C GLU A 265 14.27 -9.98 1.08
N GLN A 266 13.40 -9.40 0.25
CA GLN A 266 13.39 -7.98 -0.07
C GLN A 266 12.59 -7.12 0.92
N GLY A 267 12.25 -7.66 2.09
CA GLY A 267 11.44 -6.97 3.09
C GLY A 267 11.96 -5.57 3.45
N LEU A 268 13.28 -5.37 3.53
CA LEU A 268 13.86 -4.06 3.86
C LEU A 268 13.71 -3.00 2.77
N LEU A 269 13.33 -3.37 1.55
CA LEU A 269 13.02 -2.39 0.50
C LEU A 269 11.74 -1.61 0.83
N TYR A 270 10.78 -2.19 1.58
CA TYR A 270 9.45 -1.58 1.78
C TYR A 270 8.82 -1.75 3.18
N LYS A 271 9.41 -2.54 4.10
CA LYS A 271 8.87 -2.79 5.46
C LYS A 271 9.67 -2.09 6.58
N GLY A 272 10.74 -1.38 6.23
CA GLY A 272 11.60 -0.71 7.20
C GLY A 272 10.99 0.58 7.76
N ILE A 273 11.76 1.28 8.59
CA ILE A 273 11.43 2.60 9.13
C ILE A 273 12.16 3.66 8.29
N ASP A 274 11.53 4.78 7.99
CA ASP A 274 12.23 5.93 7.41
C ASP A 274 13.41 6.36 8.31
N VAL A 275 14.56 6.62 7.68
CA VAL A 275 15.80 6.94 8.40
C VAL A 275 15.64 8.20 9.26
N ASN A 276 14.88 9.19 8.79
CA ASN A 276 14.66 10.43 9.53
C ASN A 276 13.72 10.20 10.71
N THR A 277 12.67 9.41 10.55
CA THR A 277 11.75 9.01 11.65
C THR A 277 12.52 8.29 12.75
N SER A 278 13.37 7.32 12.38
CA SER A 278 14.24 6.59 13.32
C SER A 278 15.21 7.53 14.05
N ALA A 279 15.84 8.46 13.32
CA ALA A 279 16.72 9.47 13.90
C ALA A 279 15.97 10.41 14.85
N GLU A 280 14.75 10.85 14.50
CA GLU A 280 13.95 11.75 15.32
C GLU A 280 13.51 11.11 16.63
N ILE A 281 13.13 9.82 16.61
CA ILE A 281 12.85 9.05 17.83
C ILE A 281 14.08 9.05 18.74
N TYR A 282 15.25 8.72 18.19
CA TYR A 282 16.50 8.69 18.96
C TYR A 282 16.88 10.06 19.53
N ASP A 283 16.82 11.11 18.69
CA ASP A 283 17.12 12.48 19.09
C ASP A 283 16.15 12.99 20.16
N MET A 284 14.88 12.58 20.12
CA MET A 284 13.89 12.91 21.15
C MET A 284 14.18 12.19 22.47
N LEU A 285 14.47 10.89 22.43
CA LEU A 285 14.88 10.12 23.61
C LEU A 285 16.13 10.73 24.26
N TYR A 286 17.15 11.04 23.46
CA TYR A 286 18.39 11.66 23.94
C TYR A 286 18.15 13.04 24.56
N ARG A 287 17.34 13.89 23.92
CA ARG A 287 17.00 15.22 24.46
C ARG A 287 16.29 15.09 25.82
N ARG A 288 15.43 14.09 25.99
CA ARG A 288 14.69 13.86 27.24
C ARG A 288 15.52 13.25 28.36
N SER A 289 16.57 12.49 28.03
CA SER A 289 17.50 11.97 29.04
C SER A 289 18.43 13.04 29.62
N ILE A 290 18.38 14.30 29.14
CA ILE A 290 19.21 15.39 29.68
C ILE A 290 18.65 15.84 31.03
N GLY A 291 19.37 15.54 32.11
CA GLY A 291 19.02 15.95 33.47
C GLY A 291 18.86 14.73 34.39
N ASP A 292 17.86 14.77 35.27
CA ASP A 292 17.73 13.80 36.37
C ASP A 292 16.66 12.71 36.14
N ARG A 293 15.99 12.65 34.98
CA ARG A 293 14.95 11.64 34.68
C ARG A 293 15.08 11.14 33.25
N ASP A 294 15.25 9.83 33.08
CA ASP A 294 15.10 9.17 31.79
C ASP A 294 13.61 9.10 31.42
N PRO A 295 13.25 9.16 30.12
CA PRO A 295 11.88 8.95 29.68
C PRO A 295 11.39 7.55 30.11
N ASP A 296 10.14 7.42 30.56
CA ASP A 296 9.55 6.12 30.97
C ASP A 296 9.16 5.34 29.72
N VAL A 297 10.17 4.73 29.10
CA VAL A 297 10.11 4.11 27.80
C VAL A 297 10.86 2.79 27.80
N GLY A 298 10.32 1.78 27.12
CA GLY A 298 11.02 0.52 26.83
C GLY A 298 10.99 0.20 25.34
N LEU A 299 12.15 -0.14 24.75
CA LEU A 299 12.23 -0.65 23.38
C LEU A 299 12.79 -2.06 23.42
N PHE A 300 12.09 -3.02 22.83
CA PHE A 300 12.54 -4.42 22.81
C PHE A 300 12.31 -5.09 21.46
N ALA A 301 13.41 -5.29 20.74
CA ALA A 301 13.44 -6.07 19.50
C ALA A 301 13.49 -7.58 19.80
N MET A 302 13.38 -8.39 18.74
CA MET A 302 13.45 -9.85 18.79
C MET A 302 12.41 -10.49 19.74
N THR A 303 11.29 -9.81 19.93
CA THR A 303 10.22 -10.18 20.88
C THR A 303 8.92 -10.35 20.13
N GLU A 304 8.44 -11.58 20.03
CA GLU A 304 7.12 -11.89 19.47
C GLU A 304 6.07 -11.82 20.58
N VAL A 305 5.00 -11.07 20.35
CA VAL A 305 3.80 -11.14 21.19
C VAL A 305 2.92 -12.23 20.59
N THR A 306 2.75 -13.33 21.33
CA THR A 306 2.06 -14.53 20.85
C THR A 306 0.59 -14.58 21.24
N ASP A 307 0.20 -13.87 22.30
CA ASP A 307 -1.17 -13.81 22.81
C ASP A 307 -1.40 -12.53 23.63
N ILE A 308 -2.66 -12.15 23.80
CA ILE A 308 -3.09 -11.04 24.66
C ILE A 308 -4.24 -11.52 25.55
N ASP A 309 -4.04 -11.47 26.87
CA ASP A 309 -5.08 -11.80 27.84
C ASP A 309 -5.61 -10.54 28.52
N ARG A 310 -6.94 -10.38 28.61
CA ARG A 310 -7.53 -9.30 29.41
C ARG A 310 -7.46 -9.66 30.90
N ILE A 311 -6.84 -8.80 31.70
CA ILE A 311 -6.70 -8.94 33.15
C ILE A 311 -7.34 -7.74 33.86
N GLY A 312 -8.34 -7.99 34.71
CA GLY A 312 -9.12 -6.93 35.36
C GLY A 312 -10.39 -6.54 34.59
N GLY A 313 -11.41 -6.09 35.32
CA GLY A 313 -12.81 -5.97 34.86
C GLY A 313 -13.68 -7.09 35.46
N GLY A 314 -14.73 -6.71 36.19
CA GLY A 314 -15.62 -7.66 36.85
C GLY A 314 -16.31 -8.61 35.86
N SER A 315 -16.53 -9.84 36.32
CA SER A 315 -17.11 -10.97 35.59
C SER A 315 -18.38 -10.67 34.78
N ASP A 316 -18.42 -11.25 33.57
CA ASP A 316 -19.59 -11.83 32.88
C ASP A 316 -20.81 -10.98 32.48
N GLN A 317 -20.89 -9.69 32.78
CA GLN A 317 -21.95 -8.85 32.20
C GLN A 317 -21.48 -7.43 31.92
N GLY A 318 -21.05 -7.18 30.68
CA GLY A 318 -21.26 -5.92 29.95
C GLY A 318 -20.80 -4.58 30.56
N ASP A 319 -20.04 -4.57 31.66
CA ASP A 319 -19.50 -3.33 32.23
C ASP A 319 -18.12 -3.06 31.61
N GLU A 320 -18.08 -2.06 30.73
CA GLU A 320 -16.86 -1.40 30.27
C GLU A 320 -16.24 -0.62 31.44
N SER A 321 -15.63 -1.32 32.40
CA SER A 321 -14.84 -0.66 33.44
C SER A 321 -13.52 -0.15 32.85
N ASP A 322 -13.22 1.13 33.06
CA ASP A 322 -11.98 1.80 32.61
C ASP A 322 -10.69 1.17 33.17
N ASP A 323 -10.78 0.35 34.24
CA ASP A 323 -9.61 -0.28 34.88
C ASP A 323 -9.13 -1.59 34.18
N SER A 324 -9.50 -1.82 32.92
CA SER A 324 -9.12 -3.05 32.22
C SER A 324 -7.65 -2.97 31.77
N ARG A 325 -6.86 -4.01 32.09
CA ARG A 325 -5.48 -4.15 31.63
C ARG A 325 -5.34 -5.38 30.73
N TYR A 326 -4.26 -5.42 29.98
CA TYR A 326 -3.93 -6.48 29.03
C TYR A 326 -2.57 -7.05 29.38
N LEU A 327 -2.50 -8.38 29.48
CA LEU A 327 -1.29 -9.14 29.71
C LEU A 327 -0.83 -9.71 28.36
N LEU A 328 0.25 -9.16 27.84
CA LEU A 328 0.88 -9.61 26.60
C LEU A 328 1.77 -10.81 26.92
N VAL A 329 1.55 -11.93 26.23
CA VAL A 329 2.42 -13.11 26.31
C VAL A 329 3.54 -12.94 25.28
N CYS A 330 4.76 -12.82 25.76
CA CYS A 330 5.92 -12.47 24.93
C CYS A 330 6.95 -13.62 24.89
N GLU A 331 7.56 -13.83 23.74
CA GLU A 331 8.72 -14.72 23.55
C GLU A 331 9.86 -13.94 22.89
N GLN A 332 10.98 -13.81 23.62
CA GLN A 332 12.23 -13.32 23.04
C GLN A 332 12.92 -14.52 22.37
N TRP A 333 12.91 -14.56 21.05
CA TRP A 333 13.19 -15.79 20.29
C TRP A 333 14.68 -16.14 20.19
N GLN A 334 15.61 -15.19 20.37
CA GLN A 334 17.05 -15.51 20.36
C GLN A 334 17.53 -16.21 21.64
N SER A 335 16.92 -15.85 22.77
CA SER A 335 17.21 -16.38 24.10
C SER A 335 16.22 -17.45 24.52
N GLU A 336 15.22 -17.74 23.67
CA GLU A 336 14.12 -18.68 23.93
C GLU A 336 13.41 -18.40 25.28
N THR A 337 13.31 -17.11 25.64
CA THR A 337 12.80 -16.68 26.95
C THR A 337 11.37 -16.16 26.83
N ARG A 338 10.46 -16.82 27.56
CA ARG A 338 9.05 -16.39 27.68
C ARG A 338 8.84 -15.52 28.90
N PHE A 339 8.07 -14.47 28.74
CA PHE A 339 7.68 -13.56 29.81
C PHE A 339 6.30 -12.95 29.54
N THR A 340 5.79 -12.22 30.51
CA THR A 340 4.54 -11.46 30.35
C THR A 340 4.79 -9.98 30.58
N HIS A 341 4.03 -9.14 29.91
CA HIS A 341 4.13 -7.68 30.00
C HIS A 341 2.72 -7.10 30.11
N GLU A 342 2.49 -6.22 31.09
CA GLU A 342 1.19 -5.59 31.29
C GLU A 342 1.13 -4.25 30.56
N SER A 343 -0.02 -3.96 29.95
CA SER A 343 -0.31 -2.69 29.29
C SER A 343 -1.80 -2.36 29.39
N GLU A 344 -2.16 -1.09 29.40
CA GLU A 344 -3.55 -0.67 29.42
C GLU A 344 -4.11 -0.44 28.00
N VAL A 345 -3.24 -0.01 27.08
CA VAL A 345 -3.55 0.16 25.66
C VAL A 345 -2.50 -0.55 24.81
N VAL A 346 -2.94 -1.37 23.86
CA VAL A 346 -2.07 -2.10 22.93
C VAL A 346 -2.35 -1.65 21.50
N ILE A 347 -1.32 -1.16 20.82
CA ILE A 347 -1.43 -0.67 19.44
C ILE A 347 -0.71 -1.62 18.50
N LEU A 348 -1.45 -2.24 17.59
CA LEU A 348 -0.97 -3.26 16.67
C LEU A 348 -0.52 -2.61 15.34
N GLY A 349 0.79 -2.47 15.16
CA GLY A 349 1.45 -2.14 13.90
C GLY A 349 1.81 -3.38 13.09
N THR A 350 0.85 -4.30 12.97
CA THR A 350 1.00 -5.63 12.35
C THR A 350 0.83 -5.64 10.84
N GLY A 351 0.68 -4.46 10.23
CA GLY A 351 0.66 -4.26 8.79
C GLY A 351 -0.70 -4.54 8.16
N TYR A 352 -0.70 -4.70 6.84
CA TYR A 352 -1.93 -4.89 6.07
C TYR A 352 -1.81 -6.16 5.23
N HIS A 353 -2.96 -6.77 4.96
CA HIS A 353 -3.07 -7.85 3.99
C HIS A 353 -3.97 -7.43 2.83
N ARG A 354 -3.88 -8.18 1.73
CA ARG A 354 -4.63 -7.94 0.49
C ARG A 354 -5.59 -9.11 0.30
N PRO A 355 -6.83 -9.02 0.81
CA PRO A 355 -7.77 -10.10 0.64
C PRO A 355 -8.20 -10.23 -0.83
N THR A 356 -8.37 -11.46 -1.28
CA THR A 356 -9.04 -11.77 -2.56
C THR A 356 -10.43 -11.11 -2.57
N PRO A 357 -10.73 -10.23 -3.52
CA PRO A 357 -12.02 -9.55 -3.53
C PRO A 357 -13.19 -10.50 -3.80
N GLY A 358 -14.20 -10.50 -2.91
CA GLY A 358 -15.38 -11.36 -3.06
C GLY A 358 -16.25 -11.04 -4.27
N PHE A 359 -16.11 -9.86 -4.88
CA PHE A 359 -16.89 -9.48 -6.06
C PHE A 359 -16.49 -10.28 -7.32
N LEU A 360 -15.36 -10.97 -7.31
CA LEU A 360 -14.93 -11.88 -8.38
C LEU A 360 -15.39 -13.32 -8.18
N SER A 361 -16.10 -13.65 -7.09
CA SER A 361 -16.61 -15.00 -6.86
C SER A 361 -17.44 -15.56 -8.04
N PRO A 362 -18.25 -14.80 -8.78
CA PRO A 362 -18.94 -15.32 -9.96
C PRO A 362 -18.02 -15.76 -11.11
N LEU A 363 -16.79 -15.23 -11.16
CA LEU A 363 -15.76 -15.52 -12.16
C LEU A 363 -14.69 -16.50 -11.66
N GLU A 364 -14.79 -17.00 -10.42
CA GLU A 364 -13.74 -17.79 -9.77
C GLU A 364 -13.32 -19.04 -10.58
N SER A 365 -14.27 -19.68 -11.27
CA SER A 365 -13.99 -20.86 -12.12
C SER A 365 -13.32 -20.54 -13.45
N SER A 366 -13.38 -19.29 -13.89
CA SER A 366 -12.80 -18.81 -15.15
C SER A 366 -11.48 -18.10 -14.93
N ILE A 367 -11.13 -17.76 -13.69
CA ILE A 367 -9.85 -17.16 -13.33
C ILE A 367 -8.79 -18.25 -13.17
N GLU A 368 -7.61 -18.02 -13.73
CA GLU A 368 -6.45 -18.88 -13.54
C GLU A 368 -5.74 -18.55 -12.22
N TRP A 369 -5.36 -19.60 -11.49
CA TRP A 369 -4.74 -19.51 -10.16
C TRP A 369 -3.41 -20.25 -10.16
N ASP A 370 -2.44 -19.71 -9.42
CA ASP A 370 -1.16 -20.39 -9.21
C ASP A 370 -1.26 -21.50 -8.16
N GLU A 371 -0.16 -22.23 -7.94
CA GLU A 371 -0.11 -23.36 -6.99
C GLU A 371 -0.36 -22.94 -5.52
N HIS A 372 -0.27 -21.65 -5.20
CA HIS A 372 -0.51 -21.07 -3.88
C HIS A 372 -1.90 -20.43 -3.75
N GLY A 373 -2.76 -20.55 -4.77
CA GLY A 373 -4.11 -19.97 -4.76
C GLY A 373 -4.10 -18.44 -4.93
N ARG A 374 -3.12 -17.89 -5.62
CA ARG A 374 -3.02 -16.47 -5.98
C ARG A 374 -3.33 -16.27 -7.46
N TYR A 375 -3.69 -15.04 -7.83
CA TYR A 375 -3.99 -14.70 -9.21
C TYR A 375 -2.81 -14.92 -10.15
N CYS A 376 -3.03 -15.59 -11.28
CA CYS A 376 -2.09 -15.54 -12.40
C CYS A 376 -2.24 -14.20 -13.11
N VAL A 377 -1.27 -13.31 -12.95
CA VAL A 377 -1.25 -11.98 -13.56
C VAL A 377 -0.19 -11.96 -14.66
N THR A 378 -0.57 -11.55 -15.86
CA THR A 378 0.35 -11.34 -16.98
C THR A 378 1.19 -10.07 -16.81
N ASP A 379 2.29 -9.99 -17.55
CA ASP A 379 3.23 -8.87 -17.55
C ASP A 379 2.56 -7.53 -17.94
N ASP A 380 1.45 -7.61 -18.69
CA ASP A 380 0.64 -6.47 -19.09
C ASP A 380 -0.50 -6.14 -18.09
N TYR A 381 -0.36 -6.60 -16.83
CA TYR A 381 -1.24 -6.37 -15.69
C TYR A 381 -2.66 -6.91 -15.84
N ARG A 382 -2.86 -7.95 -16.64
CA ARG A 382 -4.17 -8.62 -16.77
C ARG A 382 -4.24 -9.88 -15.94
N LEU A 383 -5.40 -10.11 -15.35
CA LEU A 383 -5.74 -11.39 -14.77
C LEU A 383 -5.93 -12.41 -15.91
N GLN A 384 -5.26 -13.55 -15.82
CA GLN A 384 -5.47 -14.64 -16.76
C GLN A 384 -6.85 -15.26 -16.51
N THR A 385 -7.62 -15.37 -17.58
CA THR A 385 -8.92 -16.04 -17.60
C THR A 385 -8.96 -17.11 -18.69
N ASP A 386 -9.94 -18.00 -18.62
CA ASP A 386 -10.24 -18.93 -19.71
C ASP A 386 -10.63 -18.22 -21.02
N ASP A 387 -10.66 -19.00 -22.12
CA ASP A 387 -10.98 -18.51 -23.46
C ASP A 387 -12.45 -18.04 -23.61
N ASP A 388 -13.33 -18.33 -22.65
CA ASP A 388 -14.75 -17.96 -22.70
C ASP A 388 -14.96 -16.49 -22.28
N VAL A 389 -14.05 -15.94 -21.46
CA VAL A 389 -14.03 -14.52 -21.06
C VAL A 389 -13.15 -13.72 -22.02
N THR A 390 -13.77 -13.02 -22.97
CA THR A 390 -13.01 -12.25 -23.99
C THR A 390 -12.69 -10.82 -23.58
N GLY A 391 -13.33 -10.30 -22.53
CA GLY A 391 -13.04 -8.97 -21.97
C GLY A 391 -11.84 -9.02 -21.03
N ARG A 392 -11.12 -7.90 -20.90
CA ARG A 392 -9.88 -7.85 -20.11
C ARG A 392 -10.21 -7.47 -18.66
N ILE A 393 -9.53 -8.12 -17.72
CA ILE A 393 -9.57 -7.76 -16.30
C ILE A 393 -8.18 -7.30 -15.89
N PHE A 394 -7.99 -6.00 -15.73
CA PHE A 394 -6.74 -5.40 -15.26
C PHE A 394 -6.69 -5.40 -13.73
N VAL A 395 -5.49 -5.56 -13.19
CA VAL A 395 -5.25 -5.56 -11.75
C VAL A 395 -4.31 -4.43 -11.36
N GLN A 396 -4.61 -3.80 -10.23
CA GLN A 396 -3.70 -2.85 -9.61
C GLN A 396 -3.46 -3.28 -8.17
N ASN A 397 -2.18 -3.43 -7.81
CA ASN A 397 -1.74 -3.73 -6.45
C ASN A 397 -2.17 -5.14 -5.95
N ALA A 398 -2.46 -6.07 -6.87
CA ALA A 398 -2.77 -7.48 -6.62
C ALA A 398 -1.64 -8.43 -7.07
N GLU A 399 -0.59 -7.88 -7.67
CA GLU A 399 0.42 -8.56 -8.47
C GLU A 399 1.80 -8.65 -7.80
N LEU A 400 1.84 -8.52 -6.47
CA LEU A 400 3.09 -8.50 -5.70
C LEU A 400 3.96 -9.75 -5.89
N HIS A 401 3.33 -10.92 -6.06
CA HIS A 401 4.00 -12.21 -6.28
C HIS A 401 4.43 -12.44 -7.73
N THR A 402 4.03 -11.58 -8.67
CA THR A 402 4.41 -11.67 -10.08
C THR A 402 5.30 -10.51 -10.54
N HIS A 403 5.09 -9.30 -10.01
CA HIS A 403 5.76 -8.04 -10.40
C HIS A 403 6.67 -7.47 -9.29
N GLY A 404 6.73 -8.12 -8.13
CA GLY A 404 7.70 -7.80 -7.08
C GLY A 404 7.40 -6.51 -6.31
N VAL A 405 8.42 -6.00 -5.63
CA VAL A 405 8.31 -4.92 -4.62
C VAL A 405 7.75 -3.60 -5.14
N GLY A 406 7.76 -3.40 -6.46
CA GLY A 406 7.22 -2.20 -7.11
C GLY A 406 5.69 -2.12 -7.13
N ALA A 407 4.97 -3.24 -7.01
CA ALA A 407 3.51 -3.27 -7.08
C ALA A 407 2.79 -2.24 -6.16
N PRO A 408 3.14 -2.12 -4.86
CA PRO A 408 2.58 -1.11 -3.96
C PRO A 408 3.18 0.30 -4.07
N ASP A 409 4.22 0.49 -4.86
CA ASP A 409 4.93 1.77 -4.92
C ASP A 409 4.14 2.81 -5.73
N LEU A 410 3.96 4.00 -5.17
CA LEU A 410 3.26 5.10 -5.85
C LEU A 410 4.04 5.61 -7.07
N GLY A 411 5.37 5.51 -7.05
CA GLY A 411 6.26 5.89 -8.16
C GLY A 411 6.08 5.04 -9.41
N LEU A 412 5.63 3.79 -9.27
CA LEU A 412 5.29 2.92 -10.40
C LEU A 412 3.80 2.97 -10.77
N GLY A 413 2.99 3.74 -10.04
CA GLY A 413 1.57 3.93 -10.34
C GLY A 413 1.35 4.55 -11.73
N CYS A 414 2.10 5.60 -12.08
CA CYS A 414 2.03 6.21 -13.41
C CYS A 414 2.44 5.24 -14.52
N TYR A 415 3.53 4.49 -14.33
CA TYR A 415 4.03 3.51 -15.30
C TYR A 415 2.96 2.43 -15.60
N ARG A 416 2.42 1.81 -14.54
CA ARG A 416 1.36 0.81 -14.69
C ARG A 416 0.11 1.40 -15.34
N ASN A 417 -0.32 2.59 -14.93
CA ASN A 417 -1.48 3.25 -15.51
C ASN A 417 -1.27 3.59 -16.99
N ALA A 418 -0.10 4.09 -17.38
CA ALA A 418 0.24 4.39 -18.77
C ALA A 418 0.13 3.13 -19.65
N HIS A 419 0.66 1.99 -19.16
CA HIS A 419 0.58 0.72 -19.86
C HIS A 419 -0.88 0.24 -20.04
N ILE A 420 -1.71 0.37 -18.99
CA ILE A 420 -3.14 0.05 -19.07
C ILE A 420 -3.87 0.98 -20.05
N VAL A 421 -3.61 2.30 -20.01
CA VAL A 421 -4.24 3.25 -20.95
C VAL A 421 -3.87 2.95 -22.40
N ASN A 422 -2.60 2.63 -22.66
CA ASN A 422 -2.15 2.29 -24.02
C ASN A 422 -2.89 1.06 -24.57
N GLN A 423 -3.12 0.04 -23.72
CA GLN A 423 -3.90 -1.14 -24.07
C GLN A 423 -5.39 -0.82 -24.28
N LEU A 424 -6.00 0.01 -23.44
CA LEU A 424 -7.39 0.43 -23.58
C LEU A 424 -7.62 1.25 -24.86
N CYS A 425 -6.62 2.02 -25.29
CA CYS A 425 -6.69 2.85 -26.49
C CYS A 425 -6.21 2.16 -27.78
N ASP A 426 -5.69 0.93 -27.68
CA ASP A 426 -5.02 0.20 -28.77
C ASP A 426 -3.93 1.02 -29.50
N ARG A 427 -3.25 1.91 -28.76
CA ARG A 427 -2.16 2.78 -29.26
C ARG A 427 -1.34 3.33 -28.09
N THR A 428 -0.10 3.72 -28.37
CA THR A 428 0.72 4.49 -27.43
C THR A 428 0.15 5.90 -27.25
N VAL A 429 -0.53 6.14 -26.13
CA VAL A 429 -1.00 7.46 -25.68
C VAL A 429 0.08 8.12 -24.82
N TYR A 430 0.62 7.35 -23.88
CA TYR A 430 1.71 7.73 -22.99
C TYR A 430 2.97 6.95 -23.37
N PRO A 431 4.16 7.54 -23.21
CA PRO A 431 5.41 6.86 -23.53
C PRO A 431 5.59 5.61 -22.66
N GLU A 432 6.18 4.58 -23.24
CA GLU A 432 6.65 3.40 -22.54
C GLU A 432 8.13 3.64 -22.25
N ASP A 433 8.45 3.94 -20.99
CA ASP A 433 9.81 4.23 -20.58
C ASP A 433 10.63 2.93 -20.51
N GLU A 434 11.72 2.90 -21.27
CA GLU A 434 12.72 1.82 -21.30
C GLU A 434 14.10 2.42 -20.98
N ASP A 435 14.99 1.67 -20.33
CA ASP A 435 16.36 2.09 -19.99
C ASP A 435 16.39 3.39 -19.15
N THR A 436 15.65 3.40 -18.04
CA THR A 436 15.47 4.54 -17.14
C THR A 436 16.51 4.61 -16.02
N VAL A 437 17.31 3.56 -15.86
CA VAL A 437 18.26 3.40 -14.75
C VAL A 437 19.65 2.96 -15.20
N PHE A 438 20.63 3.01 -14.29
CA PHE A 438 22.03 2.72 -14.62
C PHE A 438 22.41 1.25 -14.41
N GLN A 439 21.53 0.46 -13.80
CA GLN A 439 21.78 -0.91 -13.42
C GLN A 439 21.04 -1.85 -14.37
N ASP A 440 21.79 -2.77 -14.98
CA ASP A 440 21.21 -3.93 -15.65
C ASP A 440 20.83 -4.98 -14.60
N PHE A 441 19.63 -5.54 -14.70
CA PHE A 441 19.16 -6.59 -13.78
C PHE A 441 19.28 -8.00 -14.37
N SER A 442 19.20 -8.12 -15.70
CA SER A 442 19.37 -9.38 -16.41
C SER A 442 20.79 -9.54 -16.99
N VAL A 443 21.20 -10.80 -17.21
CA VAL A 443 22.50 -11.10 -17.84
C VAL A 443 22.46 -10.70 -19.31
N GLU A 444 21.33 -10.92 -19.95
CA GLU A 444 21.05 -10.59 -21.34
C GLU A 444 21.24 -9.10 -21.60
N GLU A 445 20.57 -8.25 -20.83
CA GLU A 445 20.67 -6.78 -20.90
C GLU A 445 22.11 -6.30 -20.67
N PHE A 446 22.80 -6.80 -19.64
CA PHE A 446 24.21 -6.47 -19.40
C PHE A 446 25.11 -6.85 -20.57
N LEU A 447 24.88 -8.02 -21.19
CA LEU A 447 25.66 -8.47 -22.33
C LEU A 447 25.36 -7.66 -23.60
N GLU A 448 24.13 -7.20 -23.81
CA GLU A 448 23.78 -6.30 -24.92
C GLU A 448 24.53 -4.97 -24.80
N THR A 449 24.47 -4.32 -23.63
CA THR A 449 25.18 -3.07 -23.33
C THR A 449 26.69 -3.19 -23.53
N VAL A 450 27.30 -4.30 -23.06
CA VAL A 450 28.74 -4.56 -23.25
C VAL A 450 29.09 -4.84 -24.72
N SER A 451 28.21 -5.52 -25.45
CA SER A 451 28.43 -5.89 -26.85
C SER A 451 28.39 -4.69 -27.80
N GLU A 452 27.64 -3.65 -27.47
CA GLU A 452 27.67 -2.37 -28.19
C GLU A 452 28.97 -1.57 -27.94
N GLY A 453 29.68 -1.86 -26.84
CA GLY A 453 30.92 -1.19 -26.44
C GLY A 453 32.22 -1.83 -26.94
N ASP A 454 32.34 -3.17 -27.00
CA ASP A 454 33.55 -3.85 -27.52
C ASP A 454 33.34 -5.37 -27.79
N THR A 455 33.40 -5.75 -29.07
CA THR A 455 33.88 -7.02 -29.68
C THR A 455 33.76 -8.40 -28.97
N GLN A 456 33.05 -9.32 -29.65
CA GLN A 456 33.15 -10.79 -29.71
C GLN A 456 32.88 -11.65 -28.46
N MET A 457 31.70 -12.29 -28.48
CA MET A 457 31.43 -13.55 -27.79
C MET A 457 32.46 -14.63 -28.16
N THR A 458 33.24 -15.11 -27.17
CA THR A 458 33.79 -16.46 -27.22
C THR A 458 32.75 -17.43 -26.70
N ALA A 459 32.04 -18.09 -27.62
CA ALA A 459 31.29 -19.29 -27.32
C ALA A 459 32.26 -20.37 -26.82
N THR A 460 32.22 -20.68 -25.52
CA THR A 460 32.87 -21.89 -25.02
C THR A 460 31.88 -23.04 -25.18
N SER A 461 31.96 -23.69 -26.33
CA SER A 461 31.41 -25.01 -26.56
C SER A 461 32.04 -25.99 -25.57
N MET A 462 31.26 -26.48 -24.61
CA MET A 462 31.57 -27.72 -23.90
C MET A 462 31.41 -28.90 -24.87
N GLU A 463 32.46 -29.18 -25.63
CA GLU A 463 32.65 -30.49 -26.24
C GLU A 463 33.15 -31.47 -25.18
N GLY A 464 32.38 -32.54 -24.98
CA GLY A 464 32.75 -33.65 -24.13
C GLY A 464 33.98 -34.42 -24.62
N SER A 465 34.76 -34.90 -23.66
CA SER A 465 35.63 -36.09 -23.72
C SER A 465 36.03 -36.39 -22.28
N ARG A 466 36.02 -37.61 -21.77
CA ARG A 466 36.00 -38.95 -22.38
C ARG A 466 35.67 -39.98 -21.31
#